data_AF-A0A2A5H4A1-F1
#
_entry.id   AF-A0A2A5H4A1-F1
#
_cell.length_a   1.000
_cell.length_b   1.000
_cell.length_c   1.000
_cell.angle_alpha   90.00
_cell.angle_beta   90.00
_cell.angle_gamma   90.00
#
_symmetry.space_group_name_H-M   'P 1'
#
loop_
_entity.id
_entity.type
_entity.pdbx_description
1 polymer ?
#
loop_
_entity_poly.entity_id
_entity_poly.type
_entity_poly.pdbx_seq_one_letter_code
_entity_poly.pdbx_strand_id
1 'polypeptide(L)'
;MERINLQDLAGALGIIEPWAIKSVKTDIEARIINVYIEKREKSRPFTLFSRLKKDQDEKQISGSWSYMAIGLYRCVVHATIVDRNFDGNILSTELFKLESFLGHPARNYSNYLRQQIATAQAKGLDSELIGNLFRVDQELLTRIVSDLEQLPEPLKTHVLLPSEVDPVWEKVLLARVQLQTKALPLRLLLSKLRSAALKTKNIEERRTLGTQLRNFFTANIHTMEREILQLCSINPQDANIKAQRAPAKQRIVVPGAKSILWLDVISGKINLDSKSIPLNLLISKQRISLMKAQTNRDKIQVIAPLYQYITKNYRSLKRELLILNEQLQKVTKPKVRLPSPDHHIWQNILDNENLIPSKHLAYKLLLSKLRSTLGGNQSPQEKDAAARKVHGFVSKNHASMRQELQVLMSQVA
;
A
#
# COMPACT_ATOMS: atom_id res chain seq x y z
N MET A 1 5.66 23.36 -34.87
CA MET A 1 5.12 23.31 -33.49
C MET A 1 4.33 24.58 -33.27
N GLU A 2 3.02 24.45 -33.08
CA GLU A 2 2.13 25.57 -32.74
C GLU A 2 2.70 26.33 -31.53
N ARG A 3 2.66 27.67 -31.56
CA ARG A 3 3.12 28.49 -30.43
C ARG A 3 2.24 28.15 -29.23
N ILE A 4 2.77 27.38 -28.28
CA ILE A 4 2.08 27.08 -27.02
C ILE A 4 1.76 28.40 -26.36
N ASN A 5 0.48 28.71 -26.21
CA ASN A 5 0.05 29.87 -25.45
C ASN A 5 0.49 29.68 -24.00
N LEU A 6 1.40 30.53 -23.53
CA LEU A 6 1.98 30.43 -22.19
C LEU A 6 0.91 30.58 -21.09
N GLN A 7 -0.19 31.28 -21.38
CA GLN A 7 -1.30 31.45 -20.45
C GLN A 7 -2.10 30.16 -20.29
N ASP A 8 -2.38 29.46 -21.39
CA ASP A 8 -3.07 28.16 -21.35
C ASP A 8 -2.19 27.10 -20.68
N LEU A 9 -0.88 27.14 -20.92
CA LEU A 9 0.08 26.27 -20.25
C LEU A 9 0.16 26.56 -18.74
N ALA A 10 0.19 27.84 -18.34
CA ALA A 10 0.14 28.22 -16.93
C ALA A 10 -1.14 27.70 -16.25
N GLY A 11 -2.29 27.85 -16.91
CA GLY A 11 -3.56 27.31 -16.45
C GLY A 11 -3.57 25.78 -16.34
N ALA A 12 -2.95 25.07 -17.28
CA ALA A 12 -2.83 23.61 -17.25
C ALA A 12 -1.89 23.12 -16.13
N LEU A 13 -0.78 23.84 -15.89
CA LEU A 13 0.18 23.54 -14.83
C LEU A 13 -0.26 24.07 -13.46
N GLY A 14 -1.40 24.75 -13.37
CA GLY A 14 -1.86 25.38 -12.13
C GLY A 14 -0.92 26.47 -11.61
N ILE A 15 -0.14 27.08 -12.50
CA ILE A 15 0.67 28.25 -12.19
C ILE A 15 -0.27 29.45 -12.20
N ILE A 16 -0.51 30.00 -11.00
CA ILE A 16 -1.41 31.12 -10.76
C ILE A 16 -0.64 32.35 -10.31
N GLU A 17 -1.26 33.52 -10.45
CA GLU A 17 -0.72 34.76 -9.89
C GLU A 17 -0.38 34.60 -8.40
N PRO A 18 0.75 35.16 -7.92
CA PRO A 18 1.63 36.12 -8.59
C PRO A 18 2.67 35.50 -9.54
N TRP A 19 2.66 34.18 -9.76
CA TRP A 19 3.64 33.51 -10.61
C TRP A 19 3.22 33.52 -12.09
N ALA A 20 4.18 33.65 -12.98
CA ALA A 20 3.96 33.55 -14.42
C ALA A 20 5.08 32.79 -15.10
N ILE A 21 4.75 32.11 -16.20
CA ILE A 21 5.74 31.47 -17.06
C ILE A 21 6.48 32.54 -17.85
N LYS A 22 7.79 32.65 -17.63
CA LYS A 22 8.70 33.52 -18.38
C LYS A 22 9.09 32.90 -19.71
N SER A 23 9.49 31.63 -19.68
CA SER A 23 9.92 30.90 -20.87
C SER A 23 9.78 29.40 -20.69
N VAL A 24 9.71 28.69 -21.81
CA VAL A 24 9.65 27.22 -21.85
C VAL A 24 10.73 26.74 -22.80
N LYS A 25 11.56 25.80 -22.36
CA LYS A 25 12.58 25.13 -23.18
C LYS A 25 12.27 23.64 -23.22
N THR A 26 12.14 23.09 -24.41
CA THR A 26 11.86 21.66 -24.59
C THR A 26 13.11 20.97 -25.09
N ASP A 27 13.56 19.97 -24.35
CA ASP A 27 14.59 19.02 -24.75
C ASP A 27 13.89 17.77 -25.29
N ILE A 28 14.00 17.56 -26.60
CA ILE A 28 13.32 16.48 -27.31
C ILE A 28 14.02 15.14 -27.05
N GLU A 29 15.35 15.15 -26.97
CA GLU A 29 16.17 13.94 -26.78
C GLU A 29 15.97 13.39 -25.37
N ALA A 30 16.09 14.26 -24.36
CA ALA A 30 15.87 13.88 -22.98
C ALA A 30 14.38 13.75 -22.61
N ARG A 31 13.46 14.17 -23.50
CA ARG A 31 12.01 14.27 -23.25
C ARG A 31 11.69 15.09 -22.01
N ILE A 32 12.33 16.26 -21.88
CA ILE A 32 12.15 17.17 -20.73
C ILE A 32 11.59 18.50 -21.21
N ILE A 33 10.59 19.02 -20.51
CA ILE A 33 10.09 20.39 -20.67
C ILE A 33 10.52 21.19 -19.46
N ASN A 34 11.40 22.17 -19.67
CA ASN A 34 11.87 23.10 -18.65
C ASN A 34 11.00 24.35 -18.68
N VAL A 35 10.27 24.60 -17.60
CA VAL A 35 9.39 25.76 -17.44
C VAL A 35 10.04 26.73 -16.48
N TYR A 36 10.42 27.91 -16.95
CA TYR A 36 11.00 28.96 -16.13
C TYR A 36 9.89 29.91 -15.68
N ILE A 37 9.73 30.07 -14.37
CA ILE A 37 8.71 30.93 -13.78
C ILE A 37 9.33 32.07 -12.98
N GLU A 38 8.63 33.19 -12.94
CA GLU A 38 9.00 34.36 -12.14
C GLU A 38 7.77 34.92 -11.43
N LYS A 39 7.98 35.57 -10.28
CA LYS A 39 6.91 36.33 -9.64
C LYS A 39 6.76 37.65 -10.38
N ARG A 40 5.56 37.93 -10.89
CA ARG A 40 5.21 39.25 -11.39
C ARG A 40 5.08 40.18 -10.20
N GLU A 41 5.99 41.15 -10.12
CA GLU A 41 5.80 42.27 -9.21
C GLU A 41 4.56 43.04 -9.66
N LYS A 42 3.61 43.24 -8.74
CA LYS A 42 2.50 44.16 -8.99
C LYS A 42 3.13 45.53 -9.17
N SER A 43 3.17 46.03 -10.41
CA SER A 43 3.45 47.43 -10.71
C SER A 43 2.56 48.28 -9.81
N ARG A 44 3.12 48.83 -8.73
CA ARG A 44 2.42 49.79 -7.87
C ARG A 44 2.14 51.01 -8.75
N PRO A 45 0.88 51.40 -8.99
CA PRO A 45 0.61 52.61 -9.74
C PRO A 45 1.14 53.80 -8.91
N PHE A 46 2.05 54.57 -9.51
CA PHE A 46 2.52 55.90 -9.12
C PHE A 46 2.55 56.20 -7.61
N THR A 47 3.60 55.75 -6.93
CA THR A 47 4.03 56.33 -5.64
C THR A 47 5.31 57.13 -5.87
N LEU A 48 5.16 58.41 -6.22
CA LEU A 48 6.25 59.37 -6.47
C LEU A 48 7.12 59.71 -5.23
N PHE A 49 6.94 59.02 -4.09
CA PHE A 49 7.67 59.27 -2.85
C PHE A 49 8.09 57.99 -2.10
N SER A 50 8.61 56.98 -2.80
CA SER A 50 9.30 55.85 -2.14
C SER A 50 10.73 55.65 -2.63
N ARG A 51 11.55 56.71 -2.50
CA ARG A 51 13.00 56.52 -2.32
C ARG A 51 13.21 56.15 -0.85
N LEU A 52 13.98 55.08 -0.63
CA LEU A 52 14.35 54.48 0.66
C LEU A 52 13.37 53.47 1.27
N LYS A 53 13.18 52.34 0.58
CA LYS A 53 13.58 51.04 1.13
C LYS A 53 14.05 50.20 -0.05
N LYS A 54 15.37 50.21 -0.25
CA LYS A 54 16.07 49.26 -1.10
C LYS A 54 15.75 47.88 -0.49
N ASP A 55 15.18 46.96 -1.27
CA ASP A 55 15.05 45.53 -0.95
C ASP A 55 16.46 44.92 -0.80
N GLN A 56 17.16 45.31 0.27
CA GLN A 56 18.38 44.68 0.71
C GLN A 56 18.01 43.59 1.71
N ASP A 57 18.44 42.38 1.36
CA ASP A 57 18.67 41.21 2.22
C ASP A 57 17.58 40.14 2.37
N GLU A 58 16.63 40.03 1.45
CA GLU A 58 15.98 38.72 1.22
C GLU A 58 16.89 37.88 0.31
N LYS A 59 17.69 36.98 0.90
CA LYS A 59 18.53 36.03 0.13
C LYS A 59 17.64 35.28 -0.85
N GLN A 60 17.96 35.34 -2.13
CA GLN A 60 17.24 34.62 -3.17
C GLN A 60 17.98 33.32 -3.51
N ILE A 61 17.24 32.22 -3.57
CA ILE A 61 17.79 30.90 -3.91
C ILE A 61 17.09 30.40 -5.18
N SER A 62 17.88 30.00 -6.16
CA SER A 62 17.38 29.33 -7.35
C SER A 62 17.13 27.85 -7.06
N GLY A 63 16.01 27.32 -7.53
CA GLY A 63 15.67 25.91 -7.44
C GLY A 63 15.08 25.36 -8.74
N SER A 64 15.22 24.05 -8.90
CA SER A 64 14.76 23.30 -10.06
C SER A 64 14.08 22.03 -9.58
N TRP A 65 12.81 21.84 -9.93
CA TRP A 65 11.97 20.79 -9.37
C TRP A 65 11.24 20.00 -10.44
N SER A 66 11.36 18.67 -10.38
CA SER A 66 10.49 17.76 -11.14
C SER A 66 9.04 17.94 -10.65
N TYR A 67 8.14 18.31 -11.56
CA TYR A 67 6.77 18.67 -11.23
C TYR A 67 5.77 17.55 -11.58
N MET A 68 5.39 17.46 -12.85
CA MET A 68 4.43 16.46 -13.35
C MET A 68 4.80 16.03 -14.77
N ALA A 69 4.18 14.95 -15.25
CA ALA A 69 4.33 14.54 -16.65
C ALA A 69 3.36 15.30 -17.55
N ILE A 70 3.84 15.75 -18.72
CA ILE A 70 3.02 16.32 -19.79
C ILE A 70 3.13 15.40 -21.00
N GLY A 71 2.14 14.51 -21.17
CA GLY A 71 2.16 13.47 -22.19
C GLY A 71 3.36 12.52 -22.03
N LEU A 72 4.30 12.56 -22.96
CA LEU A 72 5.54 11.77 -22.94
C LEU A 72 6.73 12.49 -22.30
N TYR A 73 6.57 13.76 -21.92
CA TYR A 73 7.65 14.60 -21.40
C TYR A 73 7.57 14.74 -19.88
N ARG A 74 8.72 14.85 -19.23
CA ARG A 74 8.83 15.25 -17.82
C ARG A 74 8.88 16.77 -17.72
N CYS A 75 8.02 17.38 -16.90
CA CYS A 75 8.05 18.81 -16.65
C CYS A 75 8.96 19.12 -15.44
N VAL A 76 9.92 20.02 -15.65
CA VAL A 76 10.80 20.55 -14.62
C VAL A 76 10.55 22.05 -14.50
N VAL A 77 10.22 22.51 -13.30
CA VAL A 77 9.94 23.92 -13.00
C VAL A 77 11.18 24.56 -12.38
N HIS A 78 11.58 25.70 -12.93
CA HIS A 78 12.72 26.50 -12.49
C HIS A 78 12.22 27.82 -11.94
N ALA A 79 12.56 28.14 -10.70
CA ALA A 79 12.18 29.41 -10.08
C ALA A 79 13.24 29.92 -9.12
N THR A 80 13.22 31.23 -8.88
CA THR A 80 13.94 31.86 -7.78
C THR A 80 12.95 32.13 -6.65
N ILE A 81 13.25 31.61 -5.46
CA ILE A 81 12.44 31.82 -4.27
C ILE A 81 13.23 32.58 -3.19
N VAL A 82 12.50 33.24 -2.30
CA VAL A 82 13.08 33.87 -1.11
C VAL A 82 13.52 32.77 -0.15
N ASP A 83 14.74 32.88 0.38
CA ASP A 83 15.27 32.03 1.44
C ASP A 83 14.46 32.29 2.71
N ARG A 84 13.63 31.32 3.08
CA ARG A 84 12.75 31.41 4.26
C ARG A 84 13.38 30.74 5.48
N ASN A 85 14.71 30.67 5.55
CA ASN A 85 15.45 29.80 6.45
C ASN A 85 14.94 28.37 6.30
N PHE A 86 15.22 27.77 5.15
CA PHE A 86 15.12 26.33 5.02
C PHE A 86 16.25 25.71 5.88
N ASP A 87 16.07 25.73 7.20
CA ASP A 87 16.89 24.99 8.15
C ASP A 87 16.99 23.55 7.63
N GLY A 88 18.11 22.86 7.85
CA GLY A 88 18.44 21.56 7.22
C GLY A 88 17.39 20.43 7.29
N ASN A 89 16.24 20.66 7.94
CA ASN A 89 15.00 19.94 7.73
C ASN A 89 14.42 20.18 6.32
N ILE A 90 14.74 19.22 5.45
CA ILE A 90 14.26 19.11 4.07
C ILE A 90 12.74 19.20 3.93
N LEU A 91 11.97 18.82 4.97
CA LEU A 91 10.51 18.83 4.97
C LEU A 91 9.98 19.54 6.25
N SER A 92 9.49 20.77 6.07
CA SER A 92 9.01 21.65 7.14
C SER A 92 7.58 22.13 6.88
N THR A 93 6.91 22.67 7.90
CA THR A 93 5.55 23.23 7.79
C THR A 93 5.47 24.34 6.74
N GLU A 94 6.55 25.13 6.58
CA GLU A 94 6.65 26.21 5.61
C GLU A 94 6.65 25.72 4.16
N LEU A 95 7.22 24.54 3.89
CA LEU A 95 7.17 23.93 2.56
C LEU A 95 5.76 23.57 2.13
N PHE A 96 4.89 23.16 3.05
CA PHE A 96 3.49 22.84 2.72
C PHE A 96 2.65 24.08 2.40
N LYS A 97 3.11 25.27 2.79
CA LYS A 97 2.48 26.55 2.46
C LYS A 97 2.93 27.09 1.10
N LEU A 98 4.00 26.55 0.52
CA LEU A 98 4.43 26.91 -0.84
C LEU A 98 3.49 26.31 -1.88
N GLU A 99 3.49 26.92 -3.06
CA GLU A 99 2.74 26.42 -4.22
C GLU A 99 3.19 25.01 -4.61
N SER A 100 2.28 24.22 -5.18
CA SER A 100 2.52 22.81 -5.49
C SER A 100 3.64 22.58 -6.50
N PHE A 101 3.89 23.54 -7.39
CA PHE A 101 4.97 23.49 -8.39
C PHE A 101 6.35 23.85 -7.84
N LEU A 102 6.44 24.34 -6.60
CA LEU A 102 7.69 24.61 -5.91
C LEU A 102 8.06 23.45 -4.98
N GLY A 103 9.32 23.43 -4.52
CA GLY A 103 9.81 22.47 -3.55
C GLY A 103 10.95 23.06 -2.71
N HIS A 104 11.60 22.21 -1.92
CA HIS A 104 12.79 22.62 -1.18
C HIS A 104 13.94 22.89 -2.17
N PRO A 105 14.69 24.01 -2.08
CA PRO A 105 15.76 24.33 -3.04
C PRO A 105 16.86 23.27 -3.17
N ALA A 106 17.26 22.65 -2.05
CA ALA A 106 18.23 21.55 -2.04
C ALA A 106 17.69 20.20 -2.57
N ARG A 107 16.43 20.14 -3.01
CA ARG A 107 15.81 18.94 -3.59
C ARG A 107 15.35 19.21 -5.01
N ASN A 108 15.41 18.17 -5.83
CA ASN A 108 15.09 18.23 -7.25
C ASN A 108 13.63 17.82 -7.56
N TYR A 109 12.73 17.89 -6.58
CA TYR A 109 11.33 17.50 -6.73
C TYR A 109 10.38 18.52 -6.09
N SER A 110 9.20 18.66 -6.69
CA SER A 110 8.17 19.59 -6.25
C SER A 110 7.32 19.03 -5.11
N ASN A 111 6.57 19.92 -4.45
CA ASN A 111 5.56 19.56 -3.46
C ASN A 111 4.48 18.66 -4.06
N TYR A 112 4.01 18.96 -5.27
CA TYR A 112 3.03 18.14 -5.97
C TYR A 112 3.52 16.70 -6.14
N LEU A 113 4.74 16.54 -6.67
CA LEU A 113 5.28 15.21 -6.94
C LEU A 113 5.43 14.39 -5.67
N ARG A 114 5.94 15.03 -4.60
CA ARG A 114 6.04 14.44 -3.26
C ARG A 114 4.68 13.98 -2.75
N GLN A 115 3.65 14.82 -2.84
CA GLN A 115 2.30 14.49 -2.37
C GLN A 115 1.70 13.33 -3.17
N GLN A 116 1.82 13.34 -4.50
CA GLN A 116 1.32 12.26 -5.35
C GLN A 116 1.98 10.92 -5.04
N ILE A 117 3.30 10.90 -4.82
CA ILE A 117 4.04 9.70 -4.41
C ILE A 117 3.59 9.24 -3.02
N ALA A 118 3.46 10.14 -2.05
CA ALA A 118 3.00 9.80 -0.70
C ALA A 118 1.58 9.20 -0.71
N THR A 119 0.65 9.80 -1.46
CA THR A 119 -0.71 9.26 -1.63
C THR A 119 -0.69 7.89 -2.32
N ALA A 120 0.16 7.71 -3.33
CA ALA A 120 0.31 6.44 -4.03
C ALA A 120 0.86 5.33 -3.12
N GLN A 121 1.88 5.65 -2.30
CA GLN A 121 2.41 4.73 -1.29
C GLN A 121 1.38 4.38 -0.22
N ALA A 122 0.62 5.36 0.26
CA ALA A 122 -0.44 5.12 1.25
C ALA A 122 -1.59 4.24 0.69
N LYS A 123 -1.81 4.25 -0.62
CA LYS A 123 -2.71 3.31 -1.32
C LYS A 123 -2.12 1.89 -1.45
N GLY A 124 -0.83 1.73 -1.19
CA GLY A 124 -0.08 0.48 -1.31
C GLY A 124 0.27 0.13 -2.75
N LEU A 125 0.53 1.13 -3.58
CA LEU A 125 1.13 0.92 -4.90
C LEU A 125 2.62 0.60 -4.75
N ASP A 126 3.13 -0.26 -5.64
CA ASP A 126 4.54 -0.64 -5.67
C ASP A 126 5.41 0.47 -6.27
N SER A 127 6.66 0.58 -5.81
CA SER A 127 7.60 1.63 -6.24
C SER A 127 7.84 1.61 -7.76
N GLU A 128 7.87 0.44 -8.40
CA GLU A 128 8.04 0.35 -9.86
C GLU A 128 6.83 0.94 -10.60
N LEU A 129 5.62 0.66 -10.11
CA LEU A 129 4.38 1.22 -10.66
C LEU A 129 4.30 2.73 -10.44
N ILE A 130 4.75 3.22 -9.27
CA ILE A 130 4.79 4.65 -8.96
C ILE A 130 5.75 5.38 -9.90
N GLY A 131 6.97 4.87 -10.09
CA GLY A 131 7.95 5.43 -11.01
C GLY A 131 7.42 5.53 -12.44
N ASN A 132 6.78 4.46 -12.92
CA ASN A 132 6.17 4.41 -14.25
C ASN A 132 4.98 5.37 -14.39
N LEU A 133 4.10 5.44 -13.39
CA LEU A 133 2.89 6.28 -13.42
C LEU A 133 3.24 7.77 -13.46
N PHE A 134 4.21 8.20 -12.66
CA PHE A 134 4.62 9.61 -12.58
C PHE A 134 5.80 9.97 -13.48
N ARG A 135 6.32 9.00 -14.26
CA ARG A 135 7.51 9.15 -15.12
C ARG A 135 8.71 9.71 -14.36
N VAL A 136 8.96 9.13 -13.19
CA VAL A 136 10.03 9.51 -12.28
C VAL A 136 11.12 8.44 -12.31
N ASP A 137 12.37 8.89 -12.36
CA ASP A 137 13.53 8.01 -12.25
C ASP A 137 13.58 7.34 -10.87
N GLN A 138 14.06 6.11 -10.82
CA GLN A 138 14.18 5.32 -9.60
C GLN A 138 15.02 6.04 -8.54
N GLU A 139 16.11 6.71 -8.94
CA GLU A 139 16.94 7.48 -8.00
C GLU A 139 16.12 8.59 -7.30
N LEU A 140 15.36 9.35 -8.08
CA LEU A 140 14.52 10.44 -7.56
C LEU A 140 13.39 9.88 -6.70
N LEU A 141 12.79 8.76 -7.09
CA LEU A 141 11.77 8.08 -6.32
C LEU A 141 12.32 7.61 -4.97
N THR A 142 13.47 6.93 -4.95
CA THR A 142 14.10 6.46 -3.71
C THR A 142 14.42 7.61 -2.75
N ARG A 143 14.85 8.75 -3.30
CA ARG A 143 15.12 9.96 -2.51
C ARG A 143 13.85 10.51 -1.88
N ILE A 144 12.76 10.64 -2.65
CA ILE A 144 11.47 11.09 -2.12
C ILE A 144 10.98 10.14 -1.04
N VAL A 145 11.02 8.83 -1.26
CA VAL A 145 10.56 7.84 -0.28
C VAL A 145 11.38 7.91 1.01
N SER A 146 12.70 7.99 0.91
CA SER A 146 13.58 8.17 2.07
C SER A 146 13.24 9.45 2.85
N ASP A 147 13.02 10.57 2.15
CA ASP A 147 12.65 11.83 2.79
C ASP A 147 11.27 11.73 3.49
N LEU A 148 10.33 10.94 2.94
CA LEU A 148 9.02 10.68 3.54
C LEU A 148 9.08 9.75 4.76
N GLU A 149 9.98 8.77 4.78
CA GLU A 149 10.16 7.85 5.91
C GLU A 149 10.77 8.55 7.13
N GLN A 150 11.65 9.53 6.90
CA GLN A 150 12.27 10.34 7.95
C GLN A 150 11.33 11.40 8.55
N LEU A 151 10.09 11.48 8.06
CA LEU A 151 9.16 12.53 8.45
C LEU A 151 8.54 12.28 9.84
N PRO A 152 8.51 13.30 10.72
CA PRO A 152 7.75 13.23 11.97
C PRO A 152 6.26 12.92 11.73
N GLU A 153 5.67 12.07 12.57
CA GLU A 153 4.23 11.73 12.56
C GLU A 153 3.28 12.93 12.34
N PRO A 154 3.41 14.09 13.03
CA PRO A 154 2.47 15.19 12.83
C PRO A 154 2.50 15.76 11.41
N LEU A 155 3.60 15.60 10.68
CA LEU A 155 3.75 16.09 9.32
C LEU A 155 3.29 15.08 8.27
N LYS A 156 3.07 13.81 8.61
CA LYS A 156 2.68 12.76 7.65
C LYS A 156 1.30 13.06 7.04
N THR A 157 0.36 13.53 7.87
CA THR A 157 -0.96 14.00 7.41
C THR A 157 -0.87 15.23 6.50
N HIS A 158 0.11 16.12 6.71
CA HIS A 158 0.36 17.25 5.79
C HIS A 158 0.80 16.81 4.40
N VAL A 159 1.60 15.75 4.30
CA VAL A 159 2.01 15.22 2.99
C VAL A 159 0.85 14.55 2.26
N LEU A 160 -0.05 13.89 2.98
CA LEU A 160 -1.18 13.20 2.35
C LEU A 160 -2.25 14.17 1.83
N LEU A 161 -2.30 15.41 2.30
CA LEU A 161 -3.28 16.39 1.85
C LEU A 161 -3.10 16.69 0.34
N PRO A 162 -4.15 16.54 -0.49
CA PRO A 162 -4.06 16.82 -1.92
C PRO A 162 -3.64 18.27 -2.23
N SER A 163 -2.84 18.45 -3.28
CA SER A 163 -2.43 19.77 -3.78
C SER A 163 -3.61 20.61 -4.26
N GLU A 164 -3.46 21.93 -4.34
CA GLU A 164 -4.49 22.85 -4.85
C GLU A 164 -4.93 22.57 -6.29
N VAL A 165 -4.05 21.97 -7.10
CA VAL A 165 -4.34 21.58 -8.49
C VAL A 165 -5.07 20.23 -8.62
N ASP A 166 -5.28 19.52 -7.50
CA ASP A 166 -5.85 18.17 -7.55
C ASP A 166 -7.35 18.20 -7.90
N PRO A 167 -7.80 17.41 -8.90
CA PRO A 167 -9.21 17.36 -9.30
C PRO A 167 -10.14 16.81 -8.20
N VAL A 168 -9.62 16.20 -7.14
CA VAL A 168 -10.41 15.76 -5.98
C VAL A 168 -11.19 16.92 -5.38
N TRP A 169 -10.64 18.13 -5.33
CA TRP A 169 -11.33 19.30 -4.77
C TRP A 169 -12.60 19.64 -5.58
N GLU A 170 -12.51 19.65 -6.90
CA GLU A 170 -13.67 19.87 -7.76
C GLU A 170 -14.70 18.75 -7.60
N LYS A 171 -14.26 17.49 -7.49
CA LYS A 171 -15.16 16.35 -7.27
C LYS A 171 -15.91 16.46 -5.93
N VAL A 172 -15.27 16.98 -4.88
CA VAL A 172 -15.90 17.23 -3.57
C VAL A 172 -16.93 18.35 -3.66
N LEU A 173 -16.62 19.43 -4.38
CA LEU A 173 -17.52 20.55 -4.63
C LEU A 173 -18.72 20.17 -5.51
N LEU A 174 -18.56 19.22 -6.42
CA LEU A 174 -19.64 18.65 -7.23
C LEU A 174 -20.35 17.47 -6.56
N ALA A 175 -20.07 17.22 -5.28
CA ALA A 175 -20.63 16.12 -4.48
C ALA A 175 -20.44 14.71 -5.08
N ARG A 176 -19.46 14.53 -5.98
CA ARG A 176 -19.06 13.23 -6.52
C ARG A 176 -18.24 12.40 -5.54
N VAL A 177 -17.63 13.07 -4.55
CA VAL A 177 -16.96 12.44 -3.40
C VAL A 177 -17.75 12.78 -2.14
N GLN A 178 -18.20 11.75 -1.42
CA GLN A 178 -18.92 11.90 -0.17
C GLN A 178 -17.93 11.96 0.99
N LEU A 179 -17.79 13.14 1.59
CA LEU A 179 -17.03 13.33 2.83
C LEU A 179 -17.96 13.12 4.02
N GLN A 180 -17.73 12.06 4.77
CA GLN A 180 -18.38 11.82 6.05
C GLN A 180 -17.58 12.53 7.14
N THR A 181 -18.08 13.69 7.57
CA THR A 181 -17.44 14.49 8.62
C THR A 181 -18.39 14.68 9.80
N LYS A 182 -17.81 14.66 11.00
CA LYS A 182 -18.50 15.05 12.25
C LYS A 182 -18.30 16.54 12.56
N ALA A 183 -17.38 17.21 11.86
CA ALA A 183 -17.07 18.61 12.08
C ALA A 183 -18.14 19.52 11.48
N LEU A 184 -18.88 20.23 12.34
CA LEU A 184 -19.86 21.22 11.91
C LEU A 184 -19.28 22.33 11.01
N PRO A 185 -18.08 22.90 11.29
CA PRO A 185 -17.51 23.96 10.46
C PRO A 185 -17.26 23.50 9.01
N LEU A 186 -16.80 22.26 8.82
CA LEU A 186 -16.59 21.69 7.49
C LEU A 186 -17.92 21.47 6.75
N ARG A 187 -18.98 21.02 7.44
CA ARG A 187 -20.31 20.86 6.82
C ARG A 187 -20.89 22.17 6.32
N LEU A 188 -20.76 23.24 7.11
CA LEU A 188 -21.23 24.58 6.74
C LEU A 188 -20.42 25.12 5.55
N LEU A 189 -19.10 25.01 5.61
CA LEU A 189 -18.23 25.44 4.52
C LEU A 189 -18.53 24.67 3.23
N LEU A 190 -18.63 23.33 3.29
CA LEU A 190 -18.98 22.51 2.14
C LEU A 190 -20.35 22.87 1.56
N SER A 191 -21.36 23.13 2.40
CA SER A 191 -22.68 23.57 1.92
C SER A 191 -22.59 24.89 1.14
N LYS A 192 -21.89 25.87 1.71
CA LYS A 192 -21.66 27.18 1.07
C LYS A 192 -20.89 27.05 -0.25
N LEU A 193 -19.76 26.34 -0.23
CA LEU A 193 -18.89 26.19 -1.39
C LEU A 193 -19.53 25.35 -2.49
N ARG A 194 -20.31 24.31 -2.15
CA ARG A 194 -21.08 23.52 -3.14
C ARG A 194 -22.15 24.37 -3.83
N SER A 195 -22.87 25.19 -3.06
CA SER A 195 -23.86 26.12 -3.62
C SER A 195 -23.21 27.15 -4.55
N ALA A 196 -22.05 27.68 -4.19
CA ALA A 196 -21.28 28.57 -5.06
C ALA A 196 -20.77 27.85 -6.33
N ALA A 197 -20.20 26.64 -6.18
CA ALA A 197 -19.67 25.85 -7.29
C ALA A 197 -20.73 25.43 -8.31
N LEU A 198 -21.98 25.18 -7.87
CA LEU A 198 -23.10 24.89 -8.76
C LEU A 198 -23.57 26.11 -9.57
N LYS A 199 -23.38 27.33 -9.04
CA LYS A 199 -23.75 28.58 -9.71
C LYS A 199 -22.68 29.04 -10.71
N THR A 200 -21.42 28.71 -10.44
CA THR A 200 -20.28 29.13 -11.25
C THR A 200 -20.04 28.21 -12.46
N LYS A 201 -20.10 28.78 -13.67
CA LYS A 201 -19.72 28.09 -14.92
C LYS A 201 -18.21 28.15 -15.22
N ASN A 202 -17.52 29.16 -14.69
CA ASN A 202 -16.10 29.42 -14.93
C ASN A 202 -15.19 28.43 -14.17
N ILE A 203 -14.18 27.88 -14.86
CA ILE A 203 -13.23 26.90 -14.30
C ILE A 203 -12.30 27.56 -13.28
N GLU A 204 -11.86 28.80 -13.51
CA GLU A 204 -10.93 29.49 -12.62
C GLU A 204 -11.56 29.82 -11.27
N GLU A 205 -12.79 30.33 -11.28
CA GLU A 205 -13.55 30.57 -10.05
C GLU A 205 -13.84 29.27 -9.29
N ARG A 206 -14.09 28.14 -9.97
CA ARG A 206 -14.22 26.85 -9.27
C ARG A 206 -12.91 26.42 -8.61
N ARG A 207 -11.76 26.70 -9.23
CA ARG A 207 -10.44 26.44 -8.64
C ARG A 207 -10.21 27.28 -7.38
N THR A 208 -10.59 28.57 -7.37
CA THR A 208 -10.44 29.40 -6.16
C THR A 208 -11.28 28.88 -4.99
N LEU A 209 -12.49 28.34 -5.24
CA LEU A 209 -13.29 27.66 -4.23
C LEU A 209 -12.59 26.38 -3.71
N GLY A 210 -11.93 25.63 -4.60
CA GLY A 210 -11.08 24.49 -4.23
C GLY A 210 -9.91 24.90 -3.33
N THR A 211 -9.22 25.99 -3.65
CA THR A 211 -8.15 26.54 -2.81
C THR A 211 -8.66 26.98 -1.44
N GLN A 212 -9.84 27.60 -1.36
CA GLN A 212 -10.46 27.96 -0.07
C GLN A 212 -10.74 26.71 0.78
N LEU A 213 -11.24 25.64 0.16
CA LEU A 213 -11.47 24.38 0.85
C LEU A 213 -10.14 23.77 1.35
N ARG A 214 -9.11 23.74 0.51
CA ARG A 214 -7.78 23.27 0.90
C ARG A 214 -7.20 24.08 2.06
N ASN A 215 -7.28 25.41 2.01
CA ASN A 215 -6.77 26.28 3.09
C ASN A 215 -7.44 25.98 4.43
N PHE A 216 -8.73 25.67 4.41
CA PHE A 216 -9.45 25.23 5.60
C PHE A 216 -8.92 23.89 6.14
N PHE A 217 -8.64 22.91 5.27
CA PHE A 217 -8.01 21.65 5.68
C PHE A 217 -6.59 21.86 6.21
N THR A 218 -5.78 22.71 5.57
CA THR A 218 -4.42 23.03 6.03
C THR A 218 -4.42 23.65 7.43
N ALA A 219 -5.40 24.53 7.72
CA ALA A 219 -5.53 25.17 9.03
C ALA A 219 -5.99 24.21 10.14
N ASN A 220 -6.83 23.23 9.80
CA ASN A 220 -7.47 22.32 10.77
C ASN A 220 -6.95 20.89 10.70
N ILE A 221 -5.78 20.68 10.11
CA ILE A 221 -5.30 19.37 9.67
C ILE A 221 -5.21 18.32 10.79
N HIS A 222 -4.85 18.75 11.99
CA HIS A 222 -4.71 17.92 13.19
C HIS A 222 -6.05 17.35 13.66
N THR A 223 -7.17 17.98 13.31
CA THR A 223 -8.53 17.48 13.64
C THR A 223 -9.20 16.71 12.51
N MET A 224 -8.63 16.74 11.29
CA MET A 224 -9.31 16.29 10.06
C MET A 224 -8.61 15.10 9.38
N GLU A 225 -7.80 14.35 10.12
CA GLU A 225 -7.07 13.18 9.59
C GLU A 225 -8.00 12.19 8.87
N ARG A 226 -9.16 11.89 9.46
CA ARG A 226 -10.12 10.94 8.87
C ARG A 226 -10.69 11.45 7.55
N GLU A 227 -11.04 12.73 7.49
CA GLU A 227 -11.53 13.38 6.28
C GLU A 227 -10.45 13.45 5.20
N ILE A 228 -9.18 13.67 5.57
CA ILE A 228 -8.04 13.66 4.64
C ILE A 228 -7.84 12.27 4.04
N LEU A 229 -7.92 11.22 4.86
CA LEU A 229 -7.86 9.84 4.36
C LEU A 229 -9.02 9.53 3.41
N GLN A 230 -10.24 10.00 3.71
CA GLN A 230 -11.39 9.88 2.80
C GLN A 230 -11.18 10.62 1.47
N LEU A 231 -10.66 11.86 1.50
CA LEU A 231 -10.31 12.64 0.30
C LEU A 231 -9.36 11.85 -0.61
N CYS A 232 -8.35 11.23 0.00
CA CYS A 232 -7.36 10.45 -0.72
C CYS A 232 -7.89 9.08 -1.18
N SER A 233 -9.12 8.70 -0.82
CA SER A 233 -9.66 7.35 -0.98
C SER A 233 -8.75 6.27 -0.36
N ILE A 234 -8.04 6.64 0.71
CA ILE A 234 -7.22 5.72 1.50
C ILE A 234 -8.17 5.16 2.56
N ASN A 235 -8.67 3.95 2.35
CA ASN A 235 -9.49 3.28 3.35
C ASN A 235 -8.61 2.96 4.57
N PRO A 236 -8.89 3.52 5.77
CA PRO A 236 -8.15 3.16 6.98
C PRO A 236 -8.34 1.67 7.34
N GLN A 237 -9.42 1.05 6.84
CA GLN A 237 -9.63 -0.38 6.96
C GLN A 237 -8.66 -1.19 6.10
N ASP A 238 -8.27 -0.72 4.91
CA ASP A 238 -7.35 -1.46 4.03
C ASP A 238 -5.89 -1.40 4.52
N ALA A 239 -5.48 -0.34 5.22
CA ALA A 239 -4.13 -0.23 5.81
C ALA A 239 -3.96 -1.17 7.02
N ASN A 240 -4.93 -1.19 7.94
CA ASN A 240 -4.92 -2.12 9.08
C ASN A 240 -5.17 -3.57 8.66
N ILE A 241 -6.00 -3.80 7.63
CA ILE A 241 -6.18 -5.14 7.05
C ILE A 241 -4.90 -5.59 6.33
N LYS A 242 -4.13 -4.73 5.65
CA LYS A 242 -2.87 -5.15 5.02
C LYS A 242 -1.73 -5.41 6.02
N ALA A 243 -1.66 -4.67 7.13
CA ALA A 243 -0.65 -4.87 8.18
C ALA A 243 -0.95 -6.07 9.10
N GLN A 244 -2.22 -6.34 9.39
CA GLN A 244 -2.64 -7.47 10.24
C GLN A 244 -3.07 -8.71 9.44
N ARG A 245 -3.33 -8.55 8.14
CA ARG A 245 -3.61 -9.64 7.19
C ARG A 245 -2.68 -9.49 6.00
N ALA A 246 -1.44 -9.93 6.17
CA ALA A 246 -0.76 -10.67 5.10
C ALA A 246 -1.04 -12.18 5.27
N PRO A 247 -2.26 -12.70 4.97
CA PRO A 247 -2.33 -14.04 4.49
C PRO A 247 -1.71 -13.95 3.10
N ALA A 248 -0.79 -14.86 2.79
CA ALA A 248 -0.46 -15.16 1.41
C ALA A 248 -1.80 -15.16 0.64
N LYS A 249 -1.98 -14.25 -0.33
CA LYS A 249 -3.17 -14.21 -1.18
C LYS A 249 -3.38 -15.65 -1.60
N GLN A 250 -4.37 -16.33 -1.02
CA GLN A 250 -4.68 -17.70 -1.36
C GLN A 250 -5.21 -17.58 -2.78
N ARG A 251 -4.31 -17.74 -3.76
CA ARG A 251 -4.69 -17.89 -5.16
C ARG A 251 -5.71 -19.01 -5.11
N ILE A 252 -6.96 -18.69 -5.39
CA ILE A 252 -8.02 -19.68 -5.48
C ILE A 252 -7.64 -20.51 -6.70
N VAL A 253 -6.90 -21.59 -6.47
CA VAL A 253 -6.45 -22.49 -7.53
C VAL A 253 -7.48 -23.60 -7.61
N VAL A 254 -7.91 -23.92 -8.81
CA VAL A 254 -8.74 -25.11 -9.05
C VAL A 254 -7.82 -26.33 -8.91
N PRO A 255 -8.12 -27.30 -8.02
CA PRO A 255 -7.31 -28.50 -7.87
C PRO A 255 -7.15 -29.20 -9.23
N GLY A 256 -5.93 -29.61 -9.61
CA GLY A 256 -5.69 -30.28 -10.90
C GLY A 256 -6.56 -31.53 -11.07
N ALA A 257 -6.88 -31.92 -12.31
CA ALA A 257 -7.79 -33.03 -12.61
C ALA A 257 -7.36 -34.41 -12.05
N LYS A 258 -6.09 -34.55 -11.66
CA LYS A 258 -5.53 -35.77 -11.02
C LYS A 258 -5.58 -35.73 -9.48
N SER A 259 -6.15 -34.69 -8.87
CA SER A 259 -6.21 -34.55 -7.42
C SER A 259 -7.17 -35.56 -6.79
N ILE A 260 -6.72 -36.21 -5.71
CA ILE A 260 -7.54 -37.15 -4.91
C ILE A 260 -8.76 -36.45 -4.31
N LEU A 261 -8.68 -35.12 -4.13
CA LEU A 261 -9.79 -34.29 -3.65
C LEU A 261 -11.06 -34.44 -4.50
N TRP A 262 -10.93 -34.67 -5.81
CA TRP A 262 -12.07 -34.88 -6.68
C TRP A 262 -12.79 -36.20 -6.38
N LEU A 263 -12.04 -37.24 -6.00
CA LEU A 263 -12.62 -38.51 -5.57
C LEU A 263 -13.34 -38.34 -4.23
N ASP A 264 -12.78 -37.57 -3.30
CA ASP A 264 -13.39 -37.30 -2.00
C ASP A 264 -14.67 -36.44 -2.10
N VAL A 265 -14.72 -35.52 -3.07
CA VAL A 265 -15.93 -34.74 -3.41
C VAL A 265 -17.01 -35.65 -3.99
N ILE A 266 -16.66 -36.50 -4.96
CA ILE A 266 -17.63 -37.39 -5.64
C ILE A 266 -18.10 -38.49 -4.67
N SER A 267 -17.22 -38.99 -3.79
CA SER A 267 -17.58 -39.98 -2.77
C SER A 267 -18.41 -39.38 -1.62
N GLY A 268 -18.54 -38.05 -1.55
CA GLY A 268 -19.28 -37.34 -0.50
C GLY A 268 -18.56 -37.29 0.85
N LYS A 269 -17.24 -37.46 0.88
CA LYS A 269 -16.42 -37.18 2.07
C LYS A 269 -16.21 -35.67 2.25
N ILE A 270 -16.22 -34.92 1.14
CA ILE A 270 -16.20 -33.46 1.11
C ILE A 270 -17.56 -32.98 0.62
N ASN A 271 -18.35 -32.41 1.53
CA ASN A 271 -19.59 -31.73 1.17
C ASN A 271 -19.26 -30.30 0.74
N LEU A 272 -19.66 -29.95 -0.49
CA LEU A 272 -19.46 -28.61 -1.05
C LEU A 272 -20.59 -27.64 -0.70
N ASP A 273 -21.66 -28.09 -0.05
CA ASP A 273 -22.88 -27.32 0.29
C ASP A 273 -23.29 -26.32 -0.79
N SER A 274 -23.23 -26.81 -2.04
CA SER A 274 -23.42 -25.98 -3.22
C SER A 274 -24.88 -25.61 -3.39
N LYS A 275 -25.13 -24.31 -3.58
CA LYS A 275 -26.46 -23.79 -3.99
C LYS A 275 -26.74 -24.02 -5.47
N SER A 276 -25.75 -24.44 -6.25
CA SER A 276 -25.88 -24.74 -7.67
C SER A 276 -26.51 -26.12 -7.88
N ILE A 277 -27.79 -26.14 -8.27
CA ILE A 277 -28.52 -27.36 -8.67
C ILE A 277 -27.76 -28.14 -9.76
N PRO A 278 -27.24 -27.51 -10.84
CA PRO A 278 -26.51 -28.24 -11.87
C PRO A 278 -25.22 -28.90 -11.36
N LEU A 279 -24.51 -28.29 -10.41
CA LEU A 279 -23.32 -28.90 -9.80
C LEU A 279 -23.70 -30.15 -8.99
N ASN A 280 -24.77 -30.08 -8.20
CA ASN A 280 -25.24 -31.20 -7.38
C ASN A 280 -25.70 -32.38 -8.24
N LEU A 281 -26.38 -32.11 -9.37
CA LEU A 281 -26.75 -33.12 -10.36
C LEU A 281 -25.54 -33.75 -11.05
N LEU A 282 -24.53 -32.95 -11.37
CA LEU A 282 -23.28 -33.46 -11.94
C LEU A 282 -22.54 -34.34 -10.93
N ILE A 283 -22.43 -33.94 -9.67
CA ILE A 283 -21.78 -34.74 -8.62
C ILE A 283 -22.51 -36.08 -8.44
N SER A 284 -23.84 -36.09 -8.38
CA SER A 284 -24.60 -37.33 -8.22
C SER A 284 -24.51 -38.25 -9.46
N LYS A 285 -24.54 -37.69 -10.68
CA LYS A 285 -24.27 -38.47 -11.92
C LYS A 285 -22.86 -39.06 -11.96
N GLN A 286 -21.86 -38.28 -11.55
CA GLN A 286 -20.47 -38.76 -11.50
C GLN A 286 -20.25 -39.77 -10.36
N ARG A 287 -20.99 -39.68 -9.26
CA ARG A 287 -20.97 -40.67 -8.17
C ARG A 287 -21.44 -42.05 -8.65
N ILE A 288 -22.52 -42.09 -9.42
CA ILE A 288 -23.01 -43.34 -10.03
C ILE A 288 -21.97 -43.90 -11.02
N SER A 289 -21.32 -43.02 -11.79
CA SER A 289 -20.29 -43.42 -12.75
C SER A 289 -19.00 -43.91 -12.05
N LEU A 290 -18.65 -43.34 -10.89
CA LEU A 290 -17.54 -43.77 -10.05
C LEU A 290 -17.75 -45.16 -9.46
N MET A 291 -18.99 -45.52 -9.11
CA MET A 291 -19.33 -46.87 -8.61
C MET A 291 -19.15 -47.96 -9.68
N LYS A 292 -19.21 -47.60 -10.96
CA LYS A 292 -19.01 -48.50 -12.10
C LYS A 292 -17.55 -48.57 -12.56
N ALA A 293 -16.69 -47.65 -12.10
CA ALA A 293 -15.31 -47.52 -12.54
C ALA A 293 -14.36 -48.35 -11.67
N GLN A 294 -13.74 -49.39 -12.24
CA GLN A 294 -12.78 -50.26 -11.53
C GLN A 294 -11.33 -49.77 -11.68
N THR A 295 -10.97 -49.13 -12.80
CA THR A 295 -9.59 -48.74 -13.11
C THR A 295 -9.29 -47.29 -12.71
N ASN A 296 -8.03 -46.99 -12.33
CA ASN A 296 -7.58 -45.61 -12.07
C ASN A 296 -7.74 -44.67 -13.29
N ARG A 297 -7.69 -45.20 -14.53
CA ARG A 297 -7.95 -44.43 -15.75
C ARG A 297 -9.42 -44.02 -15.86
N ASP A 298 -10.34 -44.92 -15.55
CA ASP A 298 -11.79 -44.68 -15.59
C ASP A 298 -12.20 -43.63 -14.56
N LYS A 299 -11.58 -43.67 -13.37
CA LYS A 299 -11.77 -42.66 -12.32
C LYS A 299 -11.39 -41.25 -12.78
N ILE A 300 -10.34 -41.09 -13.58
CA ILE A 300 -9.93 -39.79 -14.13
C ILE A 300 -10.95 -39.29 -15.18
N GLN A 301 -11.52 -40.18 -15.98
CA GLN A 301 -12.55 -39.83 -16.96
C GLN A 301 -13.86 -39.37 -16.29
N VAL A 302 -14.21 -39.95 -15.14
CA VAL A 302 -15.36 -39.52 -14.31
C VAL A 302 -15.13 -38.12 -13.70
N ILE A 303 -13.88 -37.75 -13.41
CA ILE A 303 -13.53 -36.44 -12.82
C ILE A 303 -13.52 -35.32 -13.88
N ALA A 304 -13.16 -35.63 -15.13
CA ALA A 304 -12.95 -34.61 -16.17
C ALA A 304 -14.17 -33.68 -16.42
N PRO A 305 -15.42 -34.17 -16.50
CA PRO A 305 -16.60 -33.31 -16.64
C PRO A 305 -16.83 -32.38 -15.45
N LEU A 306 -16.56 -32.86 -14.23
CA LEU A 306 -16.70 -32.07 -13.00
C LEU A 306 -15.65 -30.94 -12.96
N TYR A 307 -14.40 -31.27 -13.28
CA TYR A 307 -13.31 -30.31 -13.39
C TYR A 307 -13.60 -29.24 -14.45
N GLN A 308 -14.03 -29.64 -15.65
CA GLN A 308 -14.39 -28.71 -16.72
C GLN A 308 -15.54 -27.78 -16.33
N TYR A 309 -16.57 -28.30 -15.64
CA TYR A 309 -17.67 -27.47 -15.17
C TYR A 309 -17.23 -26.42 -14.17
N ILE A 310 -16.34 -26.77 -13.22
CA ILE A 310 -15.83 -25.84 -12.21
C ILE A 310 -14.88 -24.80 -12.82
N THR A 311 -14.03 -25.19 -13.78
CA THR A 311 -13.16 -24.24 -14.50
C THR A 311 -13.96 -23.23 -15.33
N LYS A 312 -15.08 -23.64 -15.95
CA LYS A 312 -15.96 -22.73 -16.71
C LYS A 312 -16.78 -21.81 -15.80
N ASN A 313 -17.20 -22.31 -14.64
CA ASN A 313 -18.09 -21.60 -13.71
C ASN A 313 -17.39 -21.05 -12.46
N TYR A 314 -16.08 -20.80 -12.53
CA TYR A 314 -15.27 -20.39 -11.36
C TYR A 314 -15.77 -19.11 -10.67
N ARG A 315 -16.42 -18.20 -11.42
CA ARG A 315 -16.94 -16.93 -10.88
C ARG A 315 -18.17 -17.13 -9.99
N SER A 316 -19.04 -18.07 -10.35
CA SER A 316 -20.26 -18.37 -9.60
C SER A 316 -20.02 -19.35 -8.45
N LEU A 317 -18.97 -20.18 -8.54
CA LEU A 317 -18.62 -21.23 -7.57
C LEU A 317 -17.54 -20.81 -6.55
N LYS A 318 -17.51 -19.53 -6.17
CA LYS A 318 -16.45 -18.98 -5.31
C LYS A 318 -16.45 -19.61 -3.91
N ARG A 319 -17.61 -19.95 -3.36
CA ARG A 319 -17.72 -20.54 -2.00
C ARG A 319 -17.21 -21.97 -1.99
N GLU A 320 -17.57 -22.72 -3.01
CA GLU A 320 -17.19 -24.11 -3.24
C GLU A 320 -15.68 -24.21 -3.49
N LEU A 321 -15.10 -23.27 -4.24
CA LEU A 321 -13.66 -23.18 -4.46
C LEU A 321 -12.87 -22.79 -3.21
N LEU A 322 -13.47 -22.05 -2.27
CA LEU A 322 -12.83 -21.77 -0.98
C LEU A 322 -12.75 -23.04 -0.13
N ILE A 323 -13.83 -23.82 -0.07
CA ILE A 323 -13.86 -25.12 0.63
C ILE A 323 -12.83 -26.07 0.02
N LEU A 324 -12.78 -26.16 -1.32
CA LEU A 324 -11.79 -26.99 -2.02
C LEU A 324 -10.35 -26.54 -1.75
N ASN A 325 -10.08 -25.24 -1.66
CA ASN A 325 -8.74 -24.73 -1.36
C ASN A 325 -8.34 -24.96 0.10
N GLU A 326 -9.28 -24.88 1.04
CA GLU A 326 -9.03 -25.24 2.44
C GLU A 326 -8.65 -26.72 2.56
N GLN A 327 -9.36 -27.60 1.84
CA GLN A 327 -9.05 -29.03 1.81
C GLN A 327 -7.74 -29.30 1.06
N LEU A 328 -7.47 -28.57 -0.02
CA LEU A 328 -6.19 -28.66 -0.73
C LEU A 328 -5.02 -28.28 0.18
N GLN A 329 -5.16 -27.25 1.01
CA GLN A 329 -4.13 -26.89 2.00
C GLN A 329 -3.96 -27.95 3.08
N LYS A 330 -5.02 -28.64 3.50
CA LYS A 330 -4.92 -29.78 4.43
C LYS A 330 -4.14 -30.94 3.81
N VAL A 331 -4.33 -31.21 2.52
CA VAL A 331 -3.66 -32.30 1.79
C VAL A 331 -2.23 -31.93 1.36
N THR A 332 -1.94 -30.65 1.07
CA THR A 332 -0.63 -30.18 0.60
C THR A 332 0.32 -29.73 1.70
N LYS A 333 -0.08 -29.70 2.98
CA LYS A 333 0.88 -29.51 4.08
C LYS A 333 1.89 -30.66 4.05
N PRO A 334 3.19 -30.40 3.77
CA PRO A 334 4.19 -31.44 3.83
C PRO A 334 4.28 -31.91 5.28
N LYS A 335 4.04 -33.20 5.53
CA LYS A 335 4.41 -33.81 6.81
C LYS A 335 5.92 -33.71 6.94
N VAL A 336 6.41 -32.68 7.64
CA VAL A 336 7.82 -32.56 8.02
C VAL A 336 8.15 -33.82 8.83
N ARG A 337 9.13 -34.60 8.37
CA ARG A 337 9.60 -35.81 9.06
C ARG A 337 10.38 -35.35 10.29
N LEU A 338 9.70 -35.18 11.41
CA LEU A 338 10.35 -34.97 12.70
C LEU A 338 10.98 -36.28 13.18
N PRO A 339 12.12 -36.22 13.90
CA PRO A 339 12.68 -37.38 14.59
C PRO A 339 11.66 -38.00 15.56
N SER A 340 11.72 -39.32 15.75
CA SER A 340 10.83 -40.07 16.64
C SER A 340 10.74 -39.41 18.04
N PRO A 341 9.58 -39.47 18.73
CA PRO A 341 9.42 -38.92 20.07
C PRO A 341 10.43 -39.44 21.11
N ASP A 342 10.98 -40.63 20.87
CA ASP A 342 11.96 -41.28 21.76
C ASP A 342 13.42 -41.02 21.33
N HIS A 343 13.66 -40.10 20.38
CA HIS A 343 14.99 -39.76 19.93
C HIS A 343 15.77 -38.97 20.99
N HIS A 344 17.01 -39.38 21.27
CA HIS A 344 17.90 -38.79 22.29
C HIS A 344 18.10 -37.26 22.15
N ILE A 345 17.95 -36.73 20.94
CA ILE A 345 17.99 -35.28 20.66
C ILE A 345 16.99 -34.49 21.51
N TRP A 346 15.81 -35.05 21.78
CA TRP A 346 14.82 -34.37 22.62
C TRP A 346 15.23 -34.31 24.10
N GLN A 347 16.01 -35.28 24.57
CA GLN A 347 16.63 -35.27 25.90
C GLN A 347 17.82 -34.30 25.92
N ASN A 348 18.66 -34.29 24.87
CA ASN A 348 19.82 -33.40 24.77
C ASN A 348 19.44 -31.91 24.74
N ILE A 349 18.27 -31.58 24.17
CA ILE A 349 17.71 -30.22 24.21
C ILE A 349 17.33 -29.80 25.64
N LEU A 350 16.94 -30.75 26.49
CA LEU A 350 16.62 -30.48 27.90
C LEU A 350 17.89 -30.32 28.73
N ASP A 351 18.93 -31.10 28.45
CA ASP A 351 20.21 -31.16 29.18
C ASP A 351 21.24 -30.07 28.78
N ASN A 352 20.86 -29.11 27.93
CA ASN A 352 21.62 -27.89 27.55
C ASN A 352 22.85 -28.07 26.64
N GLU A 353 23.13 -29.23 26.05
CA GLU A 353 24.34 -29.37 25.22
C GLU A 353 24.24 -28.77 23.81
N ASN A 354 23.03 -28.51 23.29
CA ASN A 354 22.83 -27.88 21.98
C ASN A 354 21.73 -26.81 22.05
N LEU A 355 22.13 -25.56 22.30
CA LEU A 355 21.22 -24.42 22.21
C LEU A 355 20.72 -24.26 20.78
N ILE A 356 19.43 -24.48 20.57
CA ILE A 356 18.74 -24.00 19.38
C ILE A 356 18.42 -22.53 19.64
N PRO A 357 19.06 -21.57 18.94
CA PRO A 357 18.78 -20.15 19.11
C PRO A 357 17.39 -19.84 18.54
N SER A 358 16.36 -20.04 19.35
CA SER A 358 14.98 -19.76 18.95
C SER A 358 14.63 -18.30 19.22
N LYS A 359 13.91 -17.67 18.28
CA LYS A 359 13.24 -16.37 18.50
C LYS A 359 11.84 -16.55 19.11
N HIS A 360 11.38 -17.79 19.27
CA HIS A 360 10.04 -18.13 19.72
C HIS A 360 9.94 -18.11 21.26
N LEU A 361 9.41 -17.02 21.82
CA LEU A 361 9.29 -16.82 23.27
C LEU A 361 8.55 -17.98 23.97
N ALA A 362 7.48 -18.50 23.38
CA ALA A 362 6.72 -19.61 23.96
C ALA A 362 7.52 -20.93 24.02
N TYR A 363 8.48 -21.13 23.10
CA TYR A 363 9.36 -22.29 23.15
C TYR A 363 10.37 -22.15 24.30
N LYS A 364 10.94 -20.94 24.49
CA LYS A 364 11.83 -20.65 25.62
C LYS A 364 11.14 -20.81 26.97
N LEU A 365 9.90 -20.33 27.09
CA LEU A 365 9.10 -20.47 28.31
C LEU A 365 8.74 -21.93 28.60
N LEU A 366 8.46 -22.72 27.56
CA LEU A 366 8.19 -24.14 27.72
C LEU A 366 9.46 -24.89 28.15
N LEU A 367 10.61 -24.60 27.53
CA LEU A 367 11.89 -25.17 27.93
C LEU A 367 12.29 -24.76 29.35
N SER A 368 12.13 -23.48 29.73
CA SER A 368 12.43 -23.03 31.09
C SER A 368 11.52 -23.68 32.12
N LYS A 369 10.23 -23.84 31.80
CA LYS A 369 9.26 -24.53 32.67
C LYS A 369 9.63 -26.01 32.82
N LEU A 370 9.89 -26.72 31.72
CA LEU A 370 10.28 -28.13 31.76
C LEU A 370 11.61 -28.33 32.48
N ARG A 371 12.58 -27.43 32.30
CA ARG A 371 13.87 -27.46 33.00
C ARG A 371 13.72 -27.16 34.49
N SER A 372 12.87 -26.21 34.86
CA SER A 372 12.57 -25.95 36.27
C SER A 372 11.91 -27.14 36.96
N THR A 373 11.09 -27.91 36.23
CA THR A 373 10.51 -29.15 36.74
C THR A 373 11.50 -30.31 36.76
N LEU A 374 12.60 -30.24 36.00
CA LEU A 374 13.65 -31.26 35.94
C LEU A 374 14.85 -30.93 36.88
N GLY A 375 14.83 -29.79 37.57
CA GLY A 375 15.95 -29.20 38.30
C GLY A 375 16.32 -29.83 39.65
N GLY A 376 15.89 -31.07 39.92
CA GLY A 376 16.25 -31.76 41.15
C GLY A 376 15.87 -33.23 41.09
N ASN A 377 16.84 -34.10 40.75
CA ASN A 377 16.81 -35.56 40.88
C ASN A 377 15.46 -36.24 40.61
N GLN A 378 15.12 -36.47 39.34
CA GLN A 378 13.98 -37.32 38.98
C GLN A 378 14.27 -38.29 37.83
N SER A 379 13.45 -39.34 37.81
CA SER A 379 13.59 -40.61 37.10
C SER A 379 13.72 -40.50 35.57
N PRO A 380 14.35 -41.47 34.88
CA PRO A 380 14.44 -41.52 33.41
C PRO A 380 13.09 -41.34 32.68
N GLN A 381 12.00 -41.78 33.31
CA GLN A 381 10.65 -41.70 32.75
C GLN A 381 10.11 -40.26 32.66
N GLU A 382 10.51 -39.37 33.56
CA GLU A 382 10.06 -37.98 33.57
C GLU A 382 10.81 -37.15 32.52
N LYS A 383 12.08 -37.50 32.26
CA LYS A 383 12.86 -36.98 31.13
C LYS A 383 12.22 -37.36 29.79
N ASP A 384 11.76 -38.59 29.64
CA ASP A 384 11.05 -39.06 28.44
C ASP A 384 9.70 -38.35 28.25
N ALA A 385 8.95 -38.16 29.34
CA ALA A 385 7.69 -37.42 29.30
C ALA A 385 7.90 -35.94 28.92
N ALA A 386 8.98 -35.32 29.39
CA ALA A 386 9.36 -33.96 29.02
C ALA A 386 9.80 -33.88 27.54
N ALA A 387 10.62 -34.83 27.07
CA ALA A 387 11.03 -34.95 25.67
C ALA A 387 9.83 -35.07 24.72
N ARG A 388 8.84 -35.90 25.07
CA ARG A 388 7.58 -36.04 24.31
C ARG A 388 6.75 -34.75 24.28
N LYS A 389 6.75 -33.96 25.36
CA LYS A 389 6.08 -32.64 25.41
C LYS A 389 6.78 -31.63 24.51
N VAL A 390 8.11 -31.63 24.44
CA VAL A 390 8.89 -30.80 23.51
C VAL A 390 8.60 -31.21 22.06
N HIS A 391 8.66 -32.51 21.74
CA HIS A 391 8.31 -33.02 20.41
C HIS A 391 6.87 -32.63 20.01
N GLY A 392 5.91 -32.77 20.93
CA GLY A 392 4.51 -32.37 20.71
C GLY A 392 4.34 -30.87 20.44
N PHE A 393 5.12 -30.02 21.11
CA PHE A 393 5.11 -28.58 20.87
C PHE A 393 5.72 -28.23 19.51
N VAL A 394 6.84 -28.83 19.15
CA VAL A 394 7.52 -28.61 17.86
C VAL A 394 6.66 -29.13 16.69
N SER A 395 5.99 -30.28 16.87
CA SER A 395 5.05 -30.83 15.89
C SER A 395 3.86 -29.90 15.64
N LYS A 396 3.32 -29.27 16.68
CA LYS A 396 2.22 -28.29 16.55
C LYS A 396 2.67 -26.96 15.93
N ASN A 397 3.92 -26.55 16.18
CA ASN A 397 4.45 -25.23 15.80
C ASN A 397 5.51 -25.27 14.68
N HIS A 398 5.62 -26.37 13.93
CA HIS A 398 6.64 -26.55 12.89
C HIS A 398 6.61 -25.46 11.81
N ALA A 399 5.45 -24.84 11.56
CA ALA A 399 5.31 -23.77 10.58
C ALA A 399 5.97 -22.44 11.02
N SER A 400 5.96 -22.15 12.33
CA SER A 400 6.61 -20.96 12.89
C SER A 400 8.07 -21.20 13.25
N MET A 401 8.47 -22.46 13.43
CA MET A 401 9.81 -22.87 13.88
C MET A 401 10.69 -23.45 12.76
N ARG A 402 10.64 -22.90 11.54
CA ARG A 402 11.36 -23.46 10.38
C ARG A 402 12.88 -23.40 10.52
N GLN A 403 13.41 -22.32 11.10
CA GLN A 403 14.86 -22.15 11.29
C GLN A 403 15.37 -23.12 12.36
N GLU A 404 14.59 -23.29 13.42
CA GLU A 404 14.86 -24.23 14.51
C GLU A 404 14.80 -25.68 14.04
N LEU A 405 13.85 -26.01 13.15
CA LEU A 405 13.75 -27.34 12.55
C LEU A 405 14.92 -27.66 11.63
N GLN A 406 15.46 -26.67 10.92
CA GLN A 406 16.65 -26.87 10.10
C GLN A 406 17.88 -27.18 10.95
N VAL A 407 18.04 -26.49 12.08
CA VAL A 407 19.13 -26.75 13.05
C VAL A 407 18.95 -28.12 13.73
N LEU A 408 17.71 -28.47 14.11
CA LEU A 408 17.38 -29.79 14.63
C LEU A 408 17.74 -30.88 13.63
N MET A 409 17.38 -30.71 12.36
CA MET A 409 17.69 -31.69 11.31
C MET A 409 19.19 -31.83 11.04
N SER A 410 19.97 -30.74 11.16
CA SER A 410 21.44 -30.82 11.06
C SER A 410 22.12 -31.53 12.25
N GLN A 411 21.41 -31.69 13.37
CA GLN A 411 21.90 -32.42 14.55
C GLN A 411 21.43 -33.89 14.56
N VAL A 412 20.52 -34.26 13.65
CA VAL A 412 20.02 -35.64 13.46
C VAL A 412 20.83 -36.39 12.41
N ALA A 413 21.43 -35.67 11.45
CA ALA A 413 22.34 -36.22 10.45
C ALA A 413 23.74 -36.40 11.06
#